data_AF-A0A7W7I2F7-F1
#
_entry.id   AF-A0A7W7I2F7-F1
#
_cell.length_a   1.000
_cell.length_b   1.000
_cell.length_c   1.000
_cell.angle_alpha   90.00
_cell.angle_beta   90.00
_cell.angle_gamma   90.00
#
_symmetry.space_group_name_H-M   'P 1'
#
loop_
_entity.id
_entity.type
_entity.pdbx_description
1 polymer ?
#
loop_
_entity_poly.entity_id
_entity_poly.type
_entity_poly.pdbx_seq_one_letter_code
_entity_poly.pdbx_strand_id
1 'polypeptide(L)' 'MLETLAKTGQPSRAEITDAAAGERAECVMLNKGPYIVEAIRTLDDILARMDEVQTKSRTLMRHIHSWDAQ' A
#
# COMPACT_ATOMS: atom_id res chain seq x y z
N MET A 1 7.44 7.80 -1.08
CA MET A 1 7.24 6.55 -0.34
C MET A 1 7.60 6.69 1.15
N LEU A 2 6.61 6.54 2.05
CA LEU A 2 6.68 6.47 3.53
C LEU A 2 7.76 7.31 4.27
N GLU A 3 8.18 8.45 3.71
CA GLU A 3 9.25 9.26 4.28
C GLU A 3 8.79 9.94 5.58
N THR A 4 7.57 10.45 5.57
CA THR A 4 6.95 11.09 6.72
C THR A 4 6.80 10.08 7.85
N LEU A 5 6.37 8.86 7.55
CA LEU A 5 6.32 7.78 8.54
C LEU A 5 7.68 7.52 9.16
N ALA A 6 8.74 7.33 8.36
CA ALA A 6 10.08 7.07 8.88
C ALA A 6 10.59 8.19 9.80
N LYS A 7 10.23 9.46 9.52
CA LYS A 7 10.68 10.65 10.26
C LYS A 7 9.78 10.99 11.47
N THR A 8 8.47 10.87 11.36
CA THR A 8 7.49 11.43 12.32
C THR A 8 6.58 10.39 12.96
N GLY A 9 6.55 9.15 12.45
CA GLY A 9 5.66 8.09 12.94
C GLY A 9 4.27 8.11 12.32
N GLN A 10 3.96 9.05 11.40
CA GLN A 10 2.64 9.12 10.77
C GLN A 10 2.77 9.25 9.24
N PRO A 11 2.25 8.30 8.45
CA PRO A 11 2.24 8.43 6.99
C PRO A 11 1.10 9.35 6.53
N SER A 12 1.31 10.03 5.41
CA SER A 12 0.23 10.68 4.66
C SER A 12 -0.55 9.67 3.82
N ARG A 13 -1.81 10.00 3.48
CA ARG A 13 -2.61 9.19 2.54
C ARG A 13 -1.93 9.02 1.18
N ALA A 14 -1.25 10.05 0.69
CA ALA A 14 -0.52 10.00 -0.57
C ALA A 14 0.62 8.97 -0.51
N GLU A 15 1.36 8.90 0.61
CA GLU A 15 2.43 7.93 0.79
C GLU A 15 1.92 6.49 0.89
N ILE A 16 0.73 6.26 1.43
CA ILE A 16 0.10 4.93 1.45
C ILE A 16 -0.23 4.47 0.02
N THR A 17 -0.83 5.36 -0.79
CA THR A 17 -1.14 5.04 -2.19
C THR A 17 0.12 4.83 -3.02
N ASP A 18 1.15 5.66 -2.81
CA ASP A 18 2.46 5.52 -3.45
C ASP A 18 3.13 4.20 -3.05
N ALA A 19 3.03 3.79 -1.78
CA ALA A 19 3.55 2.51 -1.31
C ALA A 19 2.84 1.31 -1.94
N ALA A 20 1.52 1.38 -2.10
CA ALA A 20 0.75 0.36 -2.79
C ALA A 20 1.12 0.24 -4.28
N ALA A 21 1.44 1.36 -4.94
CA ALA A 21 1.95 1.34 -6.32
C ALA A 21 3.37 0.74 -6.42
N GLY A 22 4.13 0.73 -5.33
CA GLY A 22 5.47 0.16 -5.23
C GLY A 22 5.55 -1.35 -5.43
N GLU A 23 4.45 -2.09 -5.34
CA GLU A 23 4.37 -3.53 -5.66
C GLU A 23 4.91 -3.85 -7.08
N ARG A 24 4.75 -2.91 -8.02
CA ARG A 24 5.23 -3.08 -9.40
C ARG A 24 6.71 -2.74 -9.58
N ALA A 25 7.35 -2.20 -8.54
CA ALA A 25 8.76 -1.84 -8.58
C ALA A 25 9.62 -3.03 -8.15
N GLU A 26 10.80 -3.18 -8.74
CA GLU A 26 11.77 -4.20 -8.32
C GLU A 26 12.38 -3.87 -6.96
N CYS A 27 12.49 -2.59 -6.62
CA CYS A 27 13.10 -2.10 -5.39
C CYS A 27 12.36 -0.87 -4.87
N VAL A 28 12.26 -0.80 -3.54
CA VAL A 28 11.74 0.33 -2.80
C VAL A 28 12.84 0.89 -1.90
N MET A 29 13.01 2.21 -1.91
CA MET A 29 13.95 2.90 -1.03
C MET A 29 13.24 3.61 0.11
N LEU A 30 13.79 3.48 1.32
CA LEU A 30 13.34 4.19 2.51
C LEU A 30 14.48 5.02 3.08
N ASN A 31 14.20 6.27 3.42
CA ASN A 31 15.12 7.11 4.17
C ASN A 31 15.11 6.72 5.66
N LYS A 32 16.29 6.67 6.28
CA LYS A 32 16.42 6.36 7.71
C LYS A 32 15.72 7.43 8.55
N GLY A 33 15.06 7.00 9.62
CA GLY A 33 14.50 7.86 10.65
C GLY A 33 14.16 7.09 11.94
N PRO A 34 13.69 7.77 12.99
CA PRO A 34 13.42 7.15 14.29
C PRO A 34 12.40 6.00 14.22
N TYR A 35 11.51 6.03 13.23
CA TYR A 35 10.44 5.06 13.03
C TYR A 35 10.71 4.11 11.86
N ILE A 36 11.98 3.92 11.46
CA ILE A 36 12.34 3.10 10.28
C ILE A 36 11.80 1.66 10.36
N VAL A 37 11.77 1.07 11.56
CA VAL A 37 11.24 -0.29 11.76
C VAL A 37 9.74 -0.33 11.50
N GLU A 38 9.01 0.70 11.91
CA GLU A 38 7.58 0.82 11.64
C GLU A 38 7.32 1.04 10.15
N ALA A 39 8.12 1.90 9.50
CA ALA A 39 8.04 2.12 8.06
C ALA A 39 8.26 0.84 7.24
N ILE A 40 9.21 -0.02 7.64
CA ILE A 40 9.45 -1.32 7.00
C ILE A 40 8.25 -2.25 7.19
N ARG A 41 7.70 -2.36 8.41
CA ARG A 41 6.54 -3.22 8.69
C ARG A 41 5.29 -2.75 7.93
N THR A 42 5.02 -1.45 7.94
CA THR A 42 3.90 -0.87 7.19
C THR A 42 4.07 -1.12 5.69
N LEU A 43 5.28 -1.01 5.15
CA LEU A 43 5.54 -1.34 3.76
C LEU A 43 5.27 -2.82 3.46
N ASP A 44 5.79 -3.73 4.29
CA ASP A 44 5.57 -5.18 4.16
C ASP A 44 4.08 -5.54 4.19
N ASP A 45 3.32 -4.99 5.14
CA ASP A 45 1.88 -5.17 5.25
C ASP A 45 1.11 -4.68 4.00
N ILE A 46 1.50 -3.52 3.46
CA ILE A 46 0.89 -2.96 2.25
C ILE A 46 1.17 -3.86 1.04
N LEU A 47 2.42 -4.28 0.86
CA LEU A 47 2.83 -5.11 -0.28
C LEU A 47 2.18 -6.50 -0.23
N ALA A 48 2.15 -7.15 0.94
CA ALA A 48 1.48 -8.44 1.12
C ALA A 48 -0.02 -8.37 0.76
N ARG A 49 -0.70 -7.28 1.15
CA ARG A 49 -2.12 -7.06 0.79
C ARG A 49 -2.32 -6.76 -0.69
N MET A 50 -1.35 -6.10 -1.35
CA MET A 50 -1.42 -5.82 -2.78
C MET A 50 -1.16 -7.07 -3.63
N ASP A 51 -0.27 -7.96 -3.20
CA ASP A 51 -0.04 -9.25 -3.85
C ASP A 51 -1.32 -10.11 -3.88
N GLU A 52 -2.09 -10.14 -2.77
CA GLU A 52 -3.42 -10.79 -2.74
C GLU A 52 -4.43 -10.16 -3.73
N VAL A 53 -4.32 -8.85 -3.94
CA VAL A 53 -5.20 -8.10 -4.85
C VAL A 53 -4.79 -8.33 -6.31
N GLN A 54 -3.50 -8.34 -6.65
CA GLN A 54 -3.04 -8.63 -8.02
C GLN A 54 -3.18 -10.11 -8.38
N THR A 55 -2.99 -11.04 -7.45
CA THR A 55 -3.27 -12.47 -7.66
C THR A 55 -4.74 -12.69 -8.07
N LYS A 56 -5.65 -11.85 -7.57
CA LYS A 56 -7.07 -11.84 -7.96
C LYS A 56 -7.34 -11.00 -9.23
N SER A 57 -6.36 -10.27 -9.74
CA SER A 57 -6.46 -9.34 -10.87
C SER A 57 -6.28 -10.02 -12.24
N ARG A 58 -7.21 -10.92 -12.57
CA ARG A 58 -8.06 -10.54 -13.72
C ARG A 58 -8.84 -9.35 -13.18
N THR A 59 -8.70 -8.15 -13.74
CA THR A 59 -9.37 -6.93 -13.24
C THR A 59 -10.89 -7.13 -13.22
N LEU A 60 -11.43 -7.76 -12.18
CA LEU A 60 -12.83 -8.04 -12.00
C LEU A 60 -13.35 -6.96 -11.06
N MET A 61 -14.19 -6.09 -11.60
CA MET A 61 -14.91 -5.11 -10.79
C MET A 61 -15.76 -5.87 -9.74
N ARG A 62 -15.64 -5.46 -8.48
CA ARG A 62 -16.47 -6.00 -7.39
C ARG A 62 -17.95 -5.71 -7.71
N HIS A 63 -18.81 -6.71 -7.49
CA HIS A 63 -20.25 -6.59 -7.70
C HIS A 63 -20.80 -5.36 -6.96
N ILE A 64 -21.52 -4.52 -7.70
CA ILE A 64 -22.10 -3.27 -7.20
C ILE A 64 -23.60 -3.50 -7.04
N HIS A 65 -24.09 -3.52 -5.80
CA HIS A 65 -25.50 -3.78 -5.47
C HIS A 65 -26.42 -2.58 -5.69
N SER A 66 -25.94 -1.51 -6.33
CA SER A 66 -26.68 -0.25 -6.45
C SER A 66 -27.84 -0.30 -7.46
N TRP A 67 -28.01 -1.41 -8.20
CA TRP A 67 -29.02 -1.58 -9.23
C TRP A 67 -29.68 -2.97 -9.21
N ASP A 68 -29.58 -3.70 -8.09
CA ASP A 68 -30.23 -5.01 -7.97
C ASP A 68 -31.75 -4.78 -8.07
N ALA A 69 -32.38 -5.38 -9.09
CA ALA A 69 -33.83 -5.38 -9.23
C ALA A 69 -34.42 -6.20 -8.08
N GLN A 70 -35.33 -5.58 -7.34
CA GLN A 70 -36.03 -6.16 -6.20
C GLN A 70 -36.83 -7.40 -6.57
#